data_AF-A0A2N0S1R0-F1
#
_entry.id   AF-A0A2N0S1R0-F1
#
_cell.length_a   1.000
_cell.length_b   1.000
_cell.length_c   1.000
_cell.angle_alpha   90.00
_cell.angle_beta   90.00
_cell.angle_gamma   90.00
#
_symmetry.space_group_name_H-M   'P 1'
#
loop_
_entity.id
_entity.type
_entity.pdbx_description
1 polymer ?
#
loop_
_entity_poly.entity_id
_entity_poly.type
_entity_poly.pdbx_seq_one_letter_code
_entity_poly.pdbx_strand_id
1 'polypeptide(L)'
;MSRDISKKIEQYEKFLHDKLEVDLKQTWDLREKIYEEISDYIILKEELNNKKLSFNYVRFCKHICVHNFLLNQDIYGGEVRHPIYQFPGAEICLLNLNEVDCKSCLETSLFYGIAHICKLIEKIYMEFKYDNIGLAKLIITQKRIKYKECMYVESEMIEKNLIAAIYPKLQILELEYMSIHIAIKITQNTVGNLWKIKIITLKITHSREYIQAIYKNCPYIKYASIF
;
A
#
# COMPACT_ATOMS: atom_id res chain seq x y z
N MET A 1 8.18 29.20 78.76
CA MET A 1 8.72 29.37 77.40
C MET A 1 9.21 28.04 76.80
N SER A 2 10.18 27.33 77.38
CA SER A 2 10.68 26.04 76.84
C SER A 2 9.61 24.92 76.76
N ARG A 3 8.76 24.75 77.78
CA ARG A 3 7.68 23.73 77.77
C ARG A 3 6.59 23.96 76.70
N ASP A 4 6.27 25.20 76.35
CA ASP A 4 5.26 25.50 75.33
C ASP A 4 5.78 25.26 73.90
N ILE A 5 7.07 25.46 73.69
CA ILE A 5 7.73 25.15 72.41
C ILE A 5 7.77 23.63 72.22
N SER A 6 8.13 22.87 73.25
CA SER A 6 8.15 21.40 73.21
C SER A 6 6.78 20.81 72.85
N LYS A 7 5.69 21.31 73.45
CA LYS A 7 4.33 20.85 73.14
C LYS A 7 3.90 21.16 71.71
N LYS A 8 4.32 22.31 71.16
CA LYS A 8 4.03 22.66 69.77
C LYS A 8 4.80 21.77 68.79
N ILE A 9 6.06 21.44 69.08
CA ILE A 9 6.84 20.51 68.26
C ILE A 9 6.17 19.14 68.23
N GLU A 10 5.76 18.62 69.38
CA GLU A 10 5.07 17.33 69.48
C GLU A 10 3.73 17.33 68.72
N GLN A 11 2.99 18.45 68.72
CA GLN A 11 1.78 18.61 67.91
C GLN A 11 2.07 18.59 66.40
N TYR A 12 3.16 19.23 65.95
CA TYR A 12 3.54 19.23 64.54
C TYR A 12 4.07 17.88 64.07
N GLU A 13 4.90 17.21 64.87
CA GLU A 13 5.39 15.86 64.58
C GLU A 13 4.21 14.88 64.45
N LYS A 14 3.24 14.99 65.36
CA LYS A 14 2.01 14.20 65.28
C LYS A 14 1.20 14.49 64.03
N PHE A 15 1.04 15.76 63.64
CA PHE A 15 0.34 16.12 62.41
C PHE A 15 1.06 15.62 61.15
N LEU A 16 2.40 15.71 61.12
CA LEU A 16 3.22 15.22 60.03
C LEU A 16 3.03 13.71 59.85
N HIS A 17 3.15 12.94 60.93
CA HIS A 17 3.13 11.48 60.88
C HIS A 17 1.71 10.93 60.72
N ASP A 18 0.76 11.37 61.57
CA ASP A 18 -0.58 10.77 61.62
C ASP A 18 -1.45 11.18 60.43
N LYS A 19 -1.11 12.29 59.76
CA LYS A 19 -1.95 12.87 58.70
C LYS A 19 -1.21 13.07 57.40
N LEU A 20 -0.14 13.88 57.37
CA LEU A 20 0.48 14.26 56.11
C LEU A 20 1.13 13.07 55.39
N GLU A 21 1.88 12.23 56.12
CA GLU A 21 2.50 11.02 55.55
C GLU A 21 1.45 10.00 55.08
N VAL A 22 0.36 9.83 55.85
CA VAL A 22 -0.74 8.92 55.52
C VAL A 22 -1.48 9.38 54.26
N ASP A 23 -1.87 10.65 54.20
CA ASP A 23 -2.58 11.23 53.05
C ASP A 23 -1.72 11.19 51.78
N LEU A 24 -0.41 11.47 51.90
CA LEU A 24 0.53 11.32 50.80
C LEU A 24 0.58 9.87 50.30
N LYS A 25 0.75 8.90 51.21
CA LYS A 25 0.79 7.48 50.84
C LYS A 25 -0.49 7.03 50.13
N GLN A 26 -1.65 7.40 50.64
CA GLN A 26 -2.93 7.10 49.98
C GLN A 26 -3.01 7.71 48.58
N THR A 27 -2.50 8.93 48.40
CA THR A 27 -2.46 9.60 47.10
C THR A 27 -1.53 8.87 46.12
N TRP A 28 -0.38 8.40 46.59
CA TRP A 28 0.54 7.57 45.79
C TRP A 28 -0.10 6.23 45.40
N ASP A 29 -0.73 5.53 46.35
CA ASP A 29 -1.38 4.24 46.09
C ASP A 29 -2.55 4.39 45.09
N LEU A 30 -3.32 5.48 45.17
CA LEU A 30 -4.37 5.80 44.20
C LEU A 30 -3.80 6.10 42.81
N ARG A 31 -2.67 6.82 42.74
CA ARG A 31 -2.00 7.13 41.49
C ARG A 31 -1.52 5.87 40.77
N GLU A 32 -0.92 4.92 41.49
CA GLU A 32 -0.47 3.65 40.91
C GLU A 32 -1.64 2.82 40.36
N LYS A 33 -2.75 2.72 41.12
CA LYS A 33 -3.97 2.05 40.62
C LYS A 33 -4.52 2.67 39.34
N ILE A 34 -4.52 4.01 39.25
CA ILE A 34 -4.94 4.71 38.03
C ILE A 34 -4.03 4.37 36.85
N TYR A 35 -2.71 4.26 37.05
CA TYR A 35 -1.80 3.87 35.98
C TYR A 35 -2.01 2.42 35.52
N GLU A 36 -2.25 1.50 36.45
CA GLU A 36 -2.59 0.11 36.12
C GLU A 36 -3.88 0.04 35.29
N GLU A 37 -4.95 0.71 35.72
CA GLU A 37 -6.22 0.74 34.99
C GLU A 37 -6.10 1.40 33.60
N ILE A 38 -5.31 2.48 33.48
CA ILE A 38 -5.04 3.11 32.17
C ILE A 38 -4.26 2.16 31.26
N SER A 39 -3.26 1.46 31.80
CA SER A 39 -2.47 0.47 31.05
C SER A 39 -3.37 -0.66 30.54
N ASP A 40 -4.20 -1.23 31.41
CA ASP A 40 -5.16 -2.28 31.06
C ASP A 40 -6.17 -1.80 30.02
N TYR A 41 -6.69 -0.58 30.15
CA TYR A 41 -7.58 0.02 29.16
C TYR A 41 -6.91 0.17 27.78
N ILE A 42 -5.64 0.61 27.74
CA ILE A 42 -4.89 0.73 26.47
C ILE A 42 -4.75 -0.64 25.81
N ILE A 43 -4.35 -1.67 26.57
CA ILE A 43 -4.21 -3.05 26.08
C ILE A 43 -5.56 -3.56 25.54
N LEU A 44 -6.63 -3.45 26.33
CA LEU A 44 -7.98 -3.90 25.92
C LEU A 44 -8.49 -3.15 24.68
N LYS A 45 -8.20 -1.85 24.56
CA LYS A 45 -8.57 -1.04 23.41
C LYS A 45 -7.81 -1.47 22.15
N GLU A 46 -6.52 -1.79 22.25
CA GLU A 46 -5.73 -2.35 21.16
C GLU A 46 -6.25 -3.73 20.74
N GLU A 47 -6.54 -4.61 21.68
CA GLU A 47 -7.16 -5.92 21.40
C GLU A 47 -8.52 -5.79 20.71
N LEU A 48 -9.36 -4.85 21.15
CA LEU A 48 -10.67 -4.58 20.55
C LEU A 48 -10.52 -4.02 19.13
N ASN A 49 -9.57 -3.12 18.90
CA ASN A 49 -9.27 -2.59 17.57
C ASN A 49 -8.74 -3.71 16.65
N ASN A 50 -7.84 -4.56 17.14
CA ASN A 50 -7.34 -5.72 16.39
C ASN A 50 -8.45 -6.72 16.06
N LYS A 51 -9.41 -6.94 16.98
CA LYS A 51 -10.60 -7.77 16.72
C LYS A 51 -11.58 -7.11 15.73
N LYS A 52 -11.79 -5.78 15.79
CA LYS A 52 -12.59 -5.04 14.79
C LYS A 52 -11.94 -5.00 13.41
N LEU A 53 -10.61 -5.00 13.36
CA LEU A 53 -9.80 -5.04 12.13
C LEU A 53 -9.58 -6.46 11.60
N SER A 54 -10.01 -7.50 12.33
CA SER A 54 -10.09 -8.83 11.76
C SER A 54 -11.12 -8.78 10.62
N PHE A 55 -10.60 -8.79 9.39
CA PHE A 55 -11.33 -8.88 8.12
C PHE A 55 -12.14 -10.18 8.10
N ASN A 56 -13.23 -10.24 8.87
CA ASN A 56 -13.91 -11.50 9.09
C ASN A 56 -14.65 -12.01 7.85
N TYR A 57 -14.87 -11.20 6.79
CA TYR A 57 -15.36 -11.71 5.51
C TYR A 57 -15.00 -10.80 4.33
N VAL A 58 -13.73 -10.77 3.90
CA VAL A 58 -13.44 -10.44 2.50
C VAL A 58 -12.99 -11.71 1.79
N ARG A 59 -14.00 -12.48 1.40
CA ARG A 59 -13.88 -13.71 0.64
C ARG A 59 -13.33 -13.36 -0.75
N PHE A 60 -12.02 -13.55 -0.93
CA PHE A 60 -11.28 -13.49 -2.20
C PHE A 60 -11.53 -12.21 -3.02
N CYS A 61 -10.88 -11.10 -2.64
CA CYS A 61 -10.79 -9.93 -3.50
C CYS A 61 -10.15 -10.31 -4.84
N LYS A 62 -10.95 -10.38 -5.90
CA LYS A 62 -10.45 -10.61 -7.26
C LYS A 62 -9.91 -9.32 -7.87
N HIS A 63 -10.59 -8.19 -7.62
CA HIS A 63 -10.22 -6.87 -8.10
C HIS A 63 -9.99 -5.93 -6.90
N ILE A 64 -8.87 -5.19 -6.90
CA ILE A 64 -8.62 -4.10 -5.94
C ILE A 64 -8.02 -2.89 -6.66
N CYS A 65 -8.61 -1.72 -6.44
CA CYS A 65 -7.94 -0.44 -6.68
C CYS A 65 -7.04 -0.13 -5.47
N VAL A 66 -5.74 0.05 -5.69
CA VAL A 66 -4.73 0.21 -4.62
C VAL A 66 -4.99 1.50 -3.81
N HIS A 67 -5.77 2.45 -4.34
CA HIS A 67 -6.27 3.61 -3.61
C HIS A 67 -7.15 3.24 -2.40
N ASN A 68 -7.76 2.05 -2.39
CA ASN A 68 -8.58 1.54 -1.28
C ASN A 68 -7.75 0.90 -0.14
N PHE A 69 -6.42 0.92 -0.22
CA PHE A 69 -5.54 0.46 0.88
C PHE A 69 -5.23 1.54 1.92
N LEU A 70 -5.79 2.73 1.75
CA LEU A 70 -5.73 3.80 2.74
C LEU A 70 -7.07 3.82 3.50
N LEU A 71 -7.16 3.08 4.60
CA LEU A 71 -8.23 3.31 5.55
C LEU A 71 -8.00 4.70 6.16
N ASN A 72 -8.79 5.68 5.74
CA ASN A 72 -8.90 6.94 6.46
C ASN A 72 -9.53 6.65 7.83
N GLN A 73 -8.81 6.93 8.91
CA GLN A 73 -9.24 7.87 9.95
C GLN A 73 -8.23 7.91 11.11
N ASP A 74 -7.66 9.08 11.37
CA ASP A 74 -7.36 9.52 12.73
C ASP A 74 -8.05 10.86 12.98
N ILE A 75 -8.64 10.99 14.18
CA ILE A 75 -9.50 12.11 14.63
C ILE A 75 -8.68 13.42 14.84
N TYR A 76 -7.38 13.41 14.53
CA TYR A 76 -6.45 14.52 14.77
C TYR A 76 -5.69 15.01 13.52
N GLY A 77 -6.08 14.61 12.31
CA GLY A 77 -5.59 15.24 11.07
C GLY A 77 -4.14 14.93 10.68
N GLY A 78 -3.51 13.90 11.27
CA GLY A 78 -2.29 13.29 10.75
C GLY A 78 -2.63 12.03 9.96
N GLU A 79 -2.28 11.97 8.66
CA GLU A 79 -2.43 10.75 7.86
C GLU A 79 -1.36 9.73 8.28
N VAL A 80 -1.68 8.82 9.21
CA VAL A 80 -0.89 7.60 9.40
C VAL A 80 -1.40 6.54 8.42
N ARG A 81 -0.67 6.34 7.33
CA ARG A 81 -0.99 5.33 6.32
C ARG A 81 -0.42 3.99 6.79
N HIS A 82 -1.27 3.09 7.29
CA HIS A 82 -0.87 1.71 7.55
C HIS A 82 -1.06 0.88 6.26
N PRO A 83 0.02 0.38 5.65
CA PRO A 83 -0.10 -0.40 4.43
C PRO A 83 -0.86 -1.72 4.70
N ILE A 84 -1.82 -2.06 3.85
CA ILE A 84 -2.61 -3.30 3.92
C ILE A 84 -1.76 -4.56 4.17
N TYR A 85 -0.56 -4.63 3.60
CA TYR A 85 0.29 -5.81 3.68
C TYR A 85 0.82 -6.07 5.10
N GLN A 86 0.71 -5.09 5.99
CA GLN A 86 1.11 -5.20 7.40
C GLN A 86 -0.05 -5.69 8.30
N PHE A 87 -1.28 -5.78 7.79
CA PHE A 87 -2.40 -6.26 8.58
C PHE A 87 -2.35 -7.79 8.75
N PRO A 88 -2.61 -8.32 9.96
CA PRO A 88 -2.75 -9.76 10.17
C PRO A 88 -3.81 -10.36 9.22
N GLY A 89 -3.41 -11.40 8.46
CA GLY A 89 -4.29 -12.06 7.48
C GLY A 89 -4.34 -11.41 6.09
N ALA A 90 -3.60 -10.32 5.84
CA ALA A 90 -3.52 -9.70 4.52
C ALA A 90 -2.99 -10.65 3.45
N GLU A 91 -2.03 -11.49 3.80
CA GLU A 91 -1.48 -12.52 2.90
C GLU A 91 -2.56 -13.49 2.39
N ILE A 92 -3.48 -13.91 3.26
CA ILE A 92 -4.59 -14.80 2.90
C ILE A 92 -5.58 -14.06 1.99
N CYS A 93 -5.90 -12.81 2.33
CA CYS A 93 -6.86 -12.00 1.59
C CYS A 93 -6.37 -11.66 0.17
N LEU A 94 -5.07 -11.38 0.02
CA LEU A 94 -4.46 -10.89 -1.21
C LEU A 94 -3.87 -12.01 -2.08
N LEU A 95 -3.74 -13.25 -1.56
CA LEU A 95 -3.12 -14.36 -2.30
C LEU A 95 -3.76 -14.62 -3.67
N ASN A 96 -5.07 -14.39 -3.78
CA ASN A 96 -5.87 -14.65 -4.98
C ASN A 96 -6.18 -13.41 -5.81
N LEU A 97 -5.51 -12.29 -5.53
CA LEU A 97 -5.68 -11.07 -6.30
C LEU A 97 -5.28 -11.30 -7.75
N ASN A 98 -6.22 -11.06 -8.68
CA ASN A 98 -6.01 -11.26 -10.11
C ASN A 98 -6.00 -9.94 -10.89
N GLU A 99 -6.52 -8.87 -10.32
CA GLU A 99 -6.67 -7.59 -10.97
C GLU A 99 -6.29 -6.46 -10.01
N VAL A 100 -5.39 -5.57 -10.45
CA VAL A 100 -4.88 -4.47 -9.64
C VAL A 100 -4.85 -3.17 -10.44
N ASP A 101 -5.27 -2.08 -9.81
CA ASP A 101 -5.12 -0.72 -10.33
C ASP A 101 -4.14 0.08 -9.46
N CYS A 102 -3.06 0.53 -10.09
CA CYS A 102 -1.88 1.11 -9.45
C CYS A 102 -1.65 2.56 -9.89
N LYS A 103 -1.56 3.47 -8.93
CA LYS A 103 -1.14 4.86 -9.19
C LYS A 103 0.26 5.09 -8.68
N SER A 104 1.17 5.55 -9.52
CA SER A 104 2.59 5.64 -9.15
C SER A 104 2.89 6.68 -8.07
N CYS A 105 1.94 7.59 -7.78
CA CYS A 105 1.98 8.53 -6.67
C CYS A 105 1.78 7.88 -5.29
N LEU A 106 1.42 6.59 -5.22
CA LEU A 106 1.31 5.86 -3.96
C LEU A 106 2.69 5.45 -3.43
N GLU A 107 2.76 5.10 -2.15
CA GLU A 107 4.02 4.76 -1.51
C GLU A 107 4.70 3.55 -2.14
N THR A 108 6.02 3.66 -2.36
CA THR A 108 6.87 2.58 -2.87
C THR A 108 6.78 1.30 -2.04
N SER A 109 6.69 1.43 -0.70
CA SER A 109 6.58 0.34 0.27
C SER A 109 5.33 -0.53 0.02
N LEU A 110 4.20 0.10 -0.33
CA LEU A 110 2.94 -0.57 -0.66
C LEU A 110 3.12 -1.56 -1.81
N PHE A 111 3.75 -1.11 -2.90
CA PHE A 111 3.99 -1.96 -4.06
C PHE A 111 4.97 -3.09 -3.77
N TYR A 112 5.97 -2.89 -2.89
CA TYR A 112 6.83 -3.98 -2.44
C TYR A 112 6.05 -5.06 -1.69
N GLY A 113 5.15 -4.66 -0.79
CA GLY A 113 4.28 -5.61 -0.07
C GLY A 113 3.36 -6.39 -1.01
N ILE A 114 2.70 -5.69 -1.95
CA ILE A 114 1.85 -6.34 -2.97
C ILE A 114 2.69 -7.28 -3.83
N ALA A 115 3.88 -6.86 -4.29
CA ALA A 115 4.77 -7.69 -5.08
C ALA A 115 5.24 -8.93 -4.32
N HIS A 116 5.38 -8.84 -2.99
CA HIS A 116 5.74 -9.97 -2.14
C HIS A 116 4.61 -11.01 -2.06
N ILE A 117 3.37 -10.57 -1.85
CA ILE A 117 2.23 -11.44 -1.59
C ILE A 117 1.52 -11.89 -2.88
N CYS A 118 1.20 -10.96 -3.77
CA CYS A 118 0.35 -11.19 -4.93
C CYS A 118 1.17 -11.75 -6.09
N LYS A 119 0.94 -13.03 -6.43
CA LYS A 119 1.63 -13.73 -7.54
C LYS A 119 0.71 -14.11 -8.69
N LEU A 120 -0.59 -13.87 -8.55
CA LEU A 120 -1.64 -14.35 -9.45
C LEU A 120 -2.25 -13.23 -10.30
N ILE A 121 -1.60 -12.06 -10.38
CA ILE A 121 -2.11 -10.91 -11.13
C ILE A 121 -2.14 -11.24 -12.63
N GLU A 122 -3.33 -11.17 -13.20
CA GLU A 122 -3.62 -11.36 -14.63
C GLU A 122 -3.99 -10.05 -15.33
N LYS A 123 -4.45 -9.04 -14.59
CA LYS A 123 -4.82 -7.74 -15.14
C LYS A 123 -4.20 -6.62 -14.31
N ILE A 124 -3.60 -5.65 -14.98
CA ILE A 124 -2.98 -4.50 -14.32
C ILE A 124 -3.33 -3.21 -15.04
N TYR A 125 -3.78 -2.23 -14.27
CA TYR A 125 -4.02 -0.85 -14.69
C TYR A 125 -3.00 0.04 -14.00
N MET A 126 -2.38 0.95 -14.72
CA MET A 126 -1.33 1.80 -14.18
C MET A 126 -1.50 3.26 -14.62
N GLU A 127 -1.55 4.15 -13.64
CA GLU A 127 -1.47 5.60 -13.82
C GLU A 127 -0.09 6.07 -13.36
N PHE A 128 0.74 6.49 -14.31
CA PHE A 128 2.09 6.96 -14.05
C PHE A 128 2.14 8.49 -14.01
N LYS A 129 2.44 9.04 -12.81
CA LYS A 129 2.73 10.47 -12.58
C LYS A 129 4.20 10.74 -12.25
N TYR A 130 4.81 9.79 -11.54
CA TYR A 130 6.20 9.85 -11.09
C TYR A 130 6.81 8.46 -11.11
N ASP A 131 8.13 8.40 -11.07
CA ASP A 131 8.84 7.15 -10.89
C ASP A 131 8.53 6.45 -9.58
N ASN A 132 8.32 5.14 -9.64
CA ASN A 132 8.07 4.32 -8.46
C ASN A 132 8.73 2.95 -8.59
N ILE A 133 9.83 2.76 -7.86
CA ILE A 133 10.63 1.52 -7.91
C ILE A 133 9.87 0.31 -7.36
N GLY A 134 8.94 0.53 -6.42
CA GLY A 134 8.10 -0.53 -5.88
C GLY A 134 7.10 -1.01 -6.93
N LEU A 135 6.47 -0.08 -7.65
CA LEU A 135 5.57 -0.41 -8.76
C LEU A 135 6.34 -1.13 -9.87
N ALA A 136 7.55 -0.68 -10.21
CA ALA A 136 8.44 -1.41 -11.12
C ALA A 136 8.69 -2.84 -10.64
N LYS A 137 8.99 -3.03 -9.35
CA LYS A 137 9.17 -4.36 -8.74
C LYS A 137 7.90 -5.21 -8.85
N LEU A 138 6.72 -4.63 -8.62
CA LEU A 138 5.45 -5.31 -8.79
C LEU A 138 5.31 -5.82 -10.22
N ILE A 139 5.50 -4.96 -11.23
CA ILE A 139 5.38 -5.33 -12.64
C ILE A 139 6.31 -6.49 -13.01
N ILE A 140 7.62 -6.38 -12.70
CA ILE A 140 8.62 -7.38 -13.13
C ILE A 140 8.43 -8.75 -12.45
N THR A 141 7.75 -8.80 -11.31
CA THR A 141 7.51 -10.06 -10.58
C THR A 141 6.32 -10.85 -11.12
N GLN A 142 5.43 -10.22 -11.90
CA GLN A 142 4.24 -10.88 -12.43
C GLN A 142 4.50 -11.59 -13.76
N LYS A 143 4.25 -12.90 -13.79
CA LYS A 143 4.41 -13.74 -15.00
C LYS A 143 3.09 -14.13 -15.68
N ARG A 144 1.96 -13.73 -15.08
CA ARG A 144 0.61 -14.17 -15.48
C ARG A 144 -0.23 -13.07 -16.13
N ILE A 145 0.31 -11.87 -16.29
CA ILE A 145 -0.39 -10.73 -16.89
C ILE A 145 -0.88 -11.09 -18.30
N LYS A 146 -2.20 -10.96 -18.49
CA LYS A 146 -2.93 -11.11 -19.75
C LYS A 146 -3.43 -9.76 -20.26
N TYR A 147 -3.83 -8.85 -19.36
CA TYR A 147 -4.29 -7.51 -19.67
C TYR A 147 -3.39 -6.47 -19.03
N LYS A 148 -2.96 -5.48 -19.80
CA LYS A 148 -2.18 -4.36 -19.32
C LYS A 148 -2.69 -3.06 -19.91
N GLU A 149 -3.02 -2.13 -19.04
CA GLU A 149 -3.36 -0.76 -19.39
C GLU A 149 -2.42 0.21 -18.66
N CYS A 150 -1.84 1.14 -19.42
CA CYS A 150 -0.96 2.16 -18.89
C CYS A 150 -1.40 3.53 -19.39
N MET A 151 -1.63 4.45 -18.46
CA MET A 151 -1.85 5.86 -18.70
C MET A 151 -0.67 6.65 -18.13
N TYR A 152 -0.15 7.61 -18.88
CA TYR A 152 1.10 8.28 -18.53
C TYR A 152 1.03 9.82 -18.59
N VAL A 153 1.75 10.45 -17.66
CA VAL A 153 2.12 11.87 -17.65
C VAL A 153 3.61 11.96 -17.23
N GLU A 154 4.52 11.98 -18.21
CA GLU A 154 5.96 12.34 -18.17
C GLU A 154 6.89 11.80 -17.02
N SER A 155 7.56 10.64 -17.22
CA SER A 155 8.82 10.16 -16.60
C SER A 155 9.61 9.07 -17.42
N GLU A 156 10.94 9.23 -17.58
CA GLU A 156 11.83 8.35 -18.38
C GLU A 156 12.15 6.97 -17.74
N MET A 157 12.27 6.86 -16.40
CA MET A 157 12.70 5.60 -15.76
C MET A 157 11.61 4.51 -15.83
N ILE A 158 10.34 4.91 -15.86
CA ILE A 158 9.21 4.00 -16.02
C ILE A 158 9.25 3.27 -17.37
N GLU A 159 9.62 3.95 -18.46
CA GLU A 159 9.71 3.32 -19.77
C GLU A 159 10.65 2.11 -19.74
N LYS A 160 11.81 2.25 -19.11
CA LYS A 160 12.81 1.17 -18.96
C LYS A 160 12.23 -0.04 -18.23
N ASN A 161 11.49 0.19 -17.15
CA ASN A 161 10.87 -0.90 -16.38
C ASN A 161 9.75 -1.61 -17.16
N LEU A 162 8.94 -0.86 -17.91
CA LEU A 162 7.89 -1.44 -18.75
C LEU A 162 8.48 -2.30 -19.88
N ILE A 163 9.62 -1.87 -20.45
CA ILE A 163 10.35 -2.56 -21.52
C ILE A 163 11.09 -3.80 -21.01
N ALA A 164 11.72 -3.73 -19.84
CA ALA A 164 12.53 -4.82 -19.29
C ALA A 164 11.70 -6.03 -18.82
N ALA A 165 10.43 -5.83 -18.50
CA ALA A 165 9.54 -6.89 -18.07
C ALA A 165 9.12 -7.81 -19.24
N ILE A 166 9.04 -9.12 -18.95
CA ILE A 166 8.62 -10.14 -19.91
C ILE A 166 7.17 -10.54 -19.60
N TYR A 167 6.30 -10.49 -20.61
CA TYR A 167 4.88 -10.79 -20.46
C TYR A 167 4.48 -11.99 -21.34
N PRO A 168 4.79 -13.24 -20.92
CA PRO A 168 4.58 -14.41 -21.77
C PRO A 168 3.09 -14.72 -22.00
N LYS A 169 2.18 -14.20 -21.17
CA LYS A 169 0.74 -14.42 -21.29
C LYS A 169 -0.04 -13.21 -21.79
N LEU A 170 0.65 -12.15 -22.22
CA LEU A 170 -0.02 -10.90 -22.60
C LEU A 170 -0.91 -11.12 -23.84
N GLN A 171 -2.15 -10.68 -23.72
CA GLN A 171 -3.21 -10.82 -24.73
C GLN A 171 -3.74 -9.47 -25.19
N ILE A 172 -3.79 -8.50 -24.28
CA ILE A 172 -4.30 -7.15 -24.52
C ILE A 172 -3.31 -6.13 -23.96
N LEU A 173 -2.94 -5.15 -24.79
CA LEU A 173 -2.10 -4.02 -24.42
C LEU A 173 -2.78 -2.70 -24.79
N GLU A 174 -3.06 -1.88 -23.80
CA GLU A 174 -3.62 -0.53 -23.99
C GLU A 174 -2.64 0.51 -23.42
N LEU A 175 -2.24 1.46 -24.26
CA LEU A 175 -1.28 2.50 -23.92
C LEU A 175 -1.88 3.86 -24.21
N GLU A 176 -2.05 4.69 -23.18
CA GLU A 176 -2.64 6.01 -23.29
C GLU A 176 -1.63 7.09 -22.93
N TYR A 177 -1.47 8.05 -23.84
CA TYR A 177 -0.51 9.16 -23.78
C TYR A 177 0.95 8.70 -23.68
N MET A 178 1.27 7.55 -24.28
CA MET A 178 2.62 6.98 -24.26
C MET A 178 3.27 6.94 -25.65
N SER A 179 4.61 6.85 -25.67
CA SER A 179 5.37 6.68 -26.90
C SER A 179 5.09 5.31 -27.56
N ILE A 180 4.91 5.31 -28.88
CA ILE A 180 4.78 4.09 -29.71
C ILE A 180 6.00 3.17 -29.52
N HIS A 181 7.17 3.71 -29.18
CA HIS A 181 8.38 2.94 -28.90
C HIS A 181 8.18 1.87 -27.81
N ILE A 182 7.39 2.18 -26.77
CA ILE A 182 7.10 1.23 -25.69
C ILE A 182 6.30 0.04 -26.24
N ALA A 183 5.32 0.28 -27.11
CA ALA A 183 4.56 -0.78 -27.76
C ALA A 183 5.46 -1.68 -28.63
N ILE A 184 6.38 -1.08 -29.40
CA ILE A 184 7.36 -1.82 -30.21
C ILE A 184 8.18 -2.77 -29.33
N LYS A 185 8.71 -2.28 -28.21
CA LYS A 185 9.53 -3.09 -27.32
C LYS A 185 8.74 -4.18 -26.60
N ILE A 186 7.53 -3.86 -26.13
CA ILE A 186 6.67 -4.87 -25.50
C ILE A 186 6.29 -5.96 -26.51
N THR A 187 5.87 -5.59 -27.72
CA THR A 187 5.50 -6.57 -28.77
C THR A 187 6.66 -7.50 -29.12
N GLN A 188 7.88 -6.97 -29.24
CA GLN A 188 9.10 -7.76 -29.46
C GLN A 188 9.42 -8.74 -28.32
N ASN A 189 8.99 -8.43 -27.09
CA ASN A 189 9.22 -9.27 -25.91
C ASN A 189 8.05 -10.23 -25.59
N THR A 190 6.97 -10.22 -26.37
CA THR A 190 5.86 -11.16 -26.21
C THR A 190 6.11 -12.46 -26.96
N VAL A 191 5.51 -13.56 -26.51
CA VAL A 191 5.58 -14.88 -27.18
C VAL A 191 4.45 -15.08 -28.22
N GLY A 192 3.88 -13.99 -28.73
CA GLY A 192 2.89 -14.00 -29.81
C GLY A 192 1.42 -14.15 -29.39
N ASN A 193 1.09 -14.19 -28.10
CA ASN A 193 -0.28 -14.30 -27.59
C ASN A 193 -1.14 -13.03 -27.74
N LEU A 194 -0.55 -11.93 -28.19
CA LEU A 194 -1.17 -10.61 -28.24
C LEU A 194 -2.19 -10.53 -29.39
N TRP A 195 -3.46 -10.29 -29.05
CA TRP A 195 -4.54 -10.18 -30.04
C TRP A 195 -5.14 -8.77 -30.14
N LYS A 196 -4.92 -7.91 -29.12
CA LYS A 196 -5.36 -6.51 -29.11
C LYS A 196 -4.23 -5.57 -28.71
N ILE A 197 -4.05 -4.51 -29.49
CA ILE A 197 -3.20 -3.37 -29.15
C ILE A 197 -3.99 -2.09 -29.42
N LYS A 198 -4.08 -1.22 -28.42
CA LYS A 198 -4.65 0.13 -28.55
C LYS A 198 -3.62 1.13 -28.07
N ILE A 199 -3.30 2.10 -28.90
CA ILE A 199 -2.40 3.20 -28.56
C ILE A 199 -3.16 4.51 -28.75
N ILE A 200 -3.15 5.36 -27.73
CA ILE A 200 -3.53 6.77 -27.80
C ILE A 200 -2.25 7.55 -27.54
N THR A 201 -1.81 8.39 -28.48
CA THR A 201 -0.56 9.13 -28.33
C THR A 201 -0.65 10.53 -28.93
N LEU A 202 0.06 11.48 -28.32
CA LEU A 202 0.12 12.85 -28.84
C LEU A 202 1.02 12.97 -30.08
N LYS A 203 1.93 12.01 -30.29
CA LYS A 203 2.93 12.03 -31.37
C LYS A 203 3.06 10.67 -32.03
N ILE A 204 2.59 10.58 -33.27
CA ILE A 204 2.77 9.39 -34.10
C ILE A 204 4.18 9.43 -34.69
N THR A 205 5.12 8.75 -34.02
CA THR A 205 6.48 8.48 -34.52
C THR A 205 6.71 6.99 -34.62
N HIS A 206 7.62 6.55 -35.49
CA HIS A 206 8.00 5.12 -35.62
C HIS A 206 6.84 4.17 -36.01
N SER A 207 5.84 4.67 -36.74
CA SER A 207 4.68 3.87 -37.14
C SER A 207 5.05 2.69 -38.05
N ARG A 208 6.09 2.85 -38.87
CA ARG A 208 6.60 1.77 -39.74
C ARG A 208 7.20 0.64 -38.92
N GLU A 209 8.04 0.96 -37.96
CA GLU A 209 8.70 0.03 -37.04
C GLU A 209 7.66 -0.68 -36.17
N TYR A 210 6.60 0.02 -35.76
CA TYR A 210 5.46 -0.54 -35.07
C TYR A 210 4.73 -1.60 -35.90
N ILE A 211 4.36 -1.27 -37.14
CA ILE A 211 3.70 -2.23 -38.05
C ILE A 211 4.59 -3.45 -38.29
N GLN A 212 5.90 -3.25 -38.49
CA GLN A 212 6.87 -4.34 -38.65
C GLN A 212 6.96 -5.23 -37.40
N ALA A 213 6.98 -4.63 -36.21
CA ALA A 213 7.03 -5.36 -34.95
C ALA A 213 5.77 -6.21 -34.73
N ILE A 214 4.58 -5.68 -35.05
CA ILE A 214 3.33 -6.45 -35.00
C ILE A 214 3.39 -7.62 -35.98
N TYR A 215 3.70 -7.35 -37.25
CA TYR A 215 3.72 -8.37 -38.29
C TYR A 215 4.67 -9.54 -37.93
N LYS A 216 5.83 -9.22 -37.35
CA LYS A 216 6.83 -10.22 -36.98
C LYS A 216 6.47 -11.02 -35.72
N ASN A 217 5.89 -10.38 -34.71
CA ASN A 217 5.80 -10.96 -33.36
C ASN A 217 4.37 -11.30 -32.91
N CYS A 218 3.33 -10.83 -33.59
CA CYS A 218 1.93 -10.94 -33.12
C CYS A 218 1.04 -11.69 -34.15
N PRO A 219 1.23 -13.00 -34.34
CA PRO A 219 0.49 -13.76 -35.35
C PRO A 219 -1.03 -13.84 -35.10
N TYR A 220 -1.48 -13.59 -33.86
CA TYR A 220 -2.89 -13.63 -33.48
C TYR A 220 -3.54 -12.24 -33.35
N ILE A 221 -2.90 -11.18 -33.88
CA ILE A 221 -3.44 -9.82 -33.82
C ILE A 221 -4.79 -9.74 -34.56
N LYS A 222 -5.82 -9.23 -33.88
CA LYS A 222 -7.17 -8.99 -34.42
C LYS A 222 -7.55 -7.52 -34.40
N TYR A 223 -6.97 -6.76 -33.47
CA TYR A 223 -7.23 -5.34 -33.30
C TYR A 223 -5.91 -4.61 -33.03
N ALA A 224 -5.57 -3.64 -33.88
CA ALA A 224 -4.44 -2.74 -33.69
C ALA A 224 -4.89 -1.33 -34.08
N SER A 225 -4.75 -0.36 -33.17
CA SER A 225 -5.12 1.04 -33.43
C SER A 225 -4.08 2.01 -32.85
N ILE A 226 -3.90 3.13 -33.56
CA ILE A 226 -3.18 4.32 -33.07
C ILE A 226 -4.12 5.51 -33.26
N PHE A 227 -4.43 6.20 -32.17
CA PHE A 227 -5.21 7.44 -32.15
C PHE A 227 -4.32 8.62 -31.76
#